data_AF-A0A4R3KQS5-F1
#
_entry.id   AF-A0A4R3KQS5-F1
#
_cell.length_a   1.000
_cell.length_b   1.000
_cell.length_c   1.000
_cell.angle_alpha   90.00
_cell.angle_beta   90.00
_cell.angle_gamma   90.00
#
_symmetry.space_group_name_H-M   'P 1'
#
loop_
_entity.id
_entity.type
_entity.pdbx_description
1 polymer ?
#
loop_
_entity_poly.entity_id
_entity_poly.type
_entity_poly.pdbx_seq_one_letter_code
_entity_poly.pdbx_strand_id
1 'polypeptide(L)'
;MKQLHLIQKRPAFFNNTAFRKLFNVTEIDKLNPEEQKMYKLTIDADRNWRNVISYAKYEEKLIFAETLIRDTSFNDQKIAALVGVEECFVRQVRAKVSAYD
;
A
#
# COMPACT_ATOMS: atom_id res chain seq x y z
N MET A 1 -26.20 -20.11 10.37
CA MET A 1 -24.96 -19.32 10.22
C MET A 1 -23.93 -19.75 11.27
N LYS A 2 -23.17 -20.83 11.03
CA LYS A 2 -22.31 -21.46 12.06
C LYS A 2 -20.80 -21.31 11.82
N GLN A 3 -20.32 -20.63 10.78
CA GLN A 3 -18.87 -20.63 10.45
C GLN A 3 -18.20 -19.25 10.34
N LEU A 4 -18.92 -18.14 10.49
CA LEU A 4 -18.33 -16.78 10.40
C LEU A 4 -17.23 -16.50 11.43
N HIS A 5 -17.27 -17.15 12.59
CA HIS A 5 -16.28 -16.98 13.65
C HIS A 5 -14.91 -17.61 13.31
N LEU A 6 -14.84 -18.53 12.35
CA LEU A 6 -13.58 -19.13 11.89
C LEU A 6 -12.79 -18.15 10.99
N ILE A 7 -13.47 -17.24 10.30
CA ILE A 7 -12.84 -16.20 9.48
C ILE A 7 -12.08 -15.18 10.34
N GLN A 8 -12.52 -14.98 11.59
CA GLN A 8 -11.88 -14.04 12.53
C GLN A 8 -10.55 -14.56 13.09
N LYS A 9 -10.33 -15.88 13.08
CA LYS A 9 -9.06 -16.49 13.50
C LYS A 9 -8.14 -16.70 12.30
N ARG A 10 -7.77 -15.63 11.59
CA ARG A 10 -6.68 -15.74 10.60
C ARG A 10 -5.36 -15.94 11.34
N PRO A 11 -4.68 -17.08 11.17
CA PRO A 11 -3.37 -17.28 11.80
C PRO A 11 -2.34 -16.29 11.23
N ALA A 12 -1.35 -15.89 12.03
CA ALA A 12 -0.35 -14.88 11.65
C ALA A 12 0.40 -15.19 10.34
N PHE A 13 0.51 -16.48 9.98
CA PHE A 13 1.17 -16.97 8.76
C PHE A 13 0.36 -16.74 7.46
N PHE A 14 -0.90 -16.29 7.54
CA PHE A 14 -1.69 -15.88 6.35
C PHE A 14 -1.15 -14.62 5.65
N ASN A 15 -0.22 -13.89 6.30
CA ASN A 15 0.47 -12.76 5.70
C ASN A 15 1.62 -13.17 4.76
N ASN A 16 1.99 -14.46 4.71
CA ASN A 16 2.97 -14.95 3.75
C ASN A 16 2.31 -15.16 2.37
N THR A 17 2.82 -14.47 1.36
CA THR A 17 2.29 -14.45 -0.01
C THR A 17 2.15 -15.84 -0.65
N ALA A 18 3.09 -16.76 -0.38
CA ALA A 18 3.06 -18.11 -0.93
C ALA A 18 1.98 -18.97 -0.24
N PHE A 19 1.90 -18.90 1.08
CA PHE A 19 0.87 -19.61 1.85
C PHE A 19 -0.53 -19.09 1.54
N ARG A 20 -0.70 -17.78 1.36
CA ARG A 20 -1.98 -17.18 0.97
C ARG A 20 -2.46 -17.75 -0.37
N LYS A 21 -1.58 -17.94 -1.36
CA LYS A 21 -1.97 -18.54 -2.65
C LYS A 21 -2.35 -20.02 -2.53
N LEU A 22 -1.57 -20.82 -1.80
CA LEU A 22 -1.78 -22.26 -1.62
C LEU A 22 -3.05 -22.59 -0.79
N PHE A 23 -3.30 -21.85 0.28
CA PHE A 23 -4.48 -22.03 1.13
C PHE A 23 -5.76 -21.54 0.43
N ASN A 24 -5.66 -20.44 -0.33
CA ASN A 24 -6.81 -19.88 -1.04
C ASN A 24 -7.37 -20.82 -2.11
N VAL A 25 -6.54 -21.58 -2.83
CA VAL A 25 -7.06 -22.49 -3.88
C VAL A 25 -7.77 -23.70 -3.27
N THR A 26 -7.23 -24.25 -2.18
CA THR A 26 -7.70 -25.53 -1.63
C THR A 26 -8.90 -25.43 -0.68
N GLU A 27 -9.12 -24.27 -0.04
CA GLU A 27 -10.27 -24.06 0.84
C GLU A 27 -11.43 -23.28 0.21
N ILE A 28 -11.18 -22.40 -0.76
CA ILE A 28 -12.26 -21.65 -1.43
C ILE A 28 -13.14 -22.59 -2.24
N ASP A 29 -12.57 -23.61 -2.89
CA ASP A 29 -13.34 -24.58 -3.68
C ASP A 29 -14.31 -25.42 -2.83
N LYS A 30 -14.11 -25.45 -1.50
CA LYS A 30 -14.99 -26.12 -0.54
C LYS A 30 -16.14 -25.23 -0.05
N LEU A 31 -16.08 -23.92 -0.32
CA LEU A 31 -17.12 -22.97 0.03
C LEU A 31 -18.24 -22.98 -1.01
N ASN A 32 -19.45 -22.62 -0.60
CA ASN A 32 -20.55 -22.43 -1.55
C ASN A 32 -20.35 -21.12 -2.37
N PRO A 33 -21.05 -20.93 -3.51
CA PRO A 33 -20.83 -19.78 -4.38
C PRO A 33 -21.01 -18.40 -3.70
N GLU A 34 -21.92 -18.27 -2.74
CA GLU A 34 -22.11 -17.03 -1.99
C GLU A 34 -20.95 -16.76 -1.03
N GLU A 35 -20.49 -17.78 -0.31
CA GLU A 35 -19.33 -17.70 0.57
C GLU A 35 -18.04 -17.39 -0.20
N GLN A 36 -17.86 -17.99 -1.39
CA GLN A 36 -16.75 -17.67 -2.28
C GLN A 36 -16.78 -16.22 -2.74
N LYS A 37 -17.97 -15.70 -3.10
CA LYS A 37 -18.15 -14.30 -3.50
C LYS A 37 -17.83 -13.36 -2.35
N MET A 38 -18.35 -13.61 -1.15
CA MET A 38 -18.06 -12.81 0.03
C MET A 38 -16.58 -12.83 0.39
N TYR A 39 -15.94 -13.99 0.32
CA TYR A 39 -14.51 -14.12 0.57
C TYR A 39 -13.68 -13.29 -0.42
N LYS A 40 -13.97 -13.38 -1.73
CA LYS A 40 -13.30 -12.56 -2.76
C LYS A 40 -13.48 -11.06 -2.49
N LEU A 41 -14.70 -10.63 -2.17
CA LEU A 41 -14.99 -9.22 -1.82
C LEU A 41 -14.14 -8.74 -0.63
N THR A 42 -13.94 -9.56 0.40
CA THR A 42 -13.09 -9.17 1.55
C THR A 42 -11.61 -9.05 1.18
N ILE A 43 -11.10 -9.92 0.29
CA ILE A 43 -9.72 -9.84 -0.20
C ILE A 43 -9.53 -8.59 -1.04
N ASP A 44 -10.46 -8.31 -1.94
CA ASP A 44 -10.38 -7.14 -2.81
C ASP A 44 -10.49 -5.85 -2.00
N ALA A 45 -11.36 -5.80 -0.99
CA ALA A 45 -11.44 -4.68 -0.05
C ALA A 45 -10.12 -4.43 0.70
N ASP A 46 -9.48 -5.48 1.25
CA ASP A 46 -8.17 -5.36 1.91
C ASP A 46 -7.07 -4.90 0.94
N ARG A 47 -7.06 -5.43 -0.28
CA ARG A 47 -6.11 -5.00 -1.32
C ARG A 47 -6.32 -3.53 -1.69
N ASN A 48 -7.56 -3.12 -1.92
CA ASN A 48 -7.89 -1.75 -2.28
C ASN A 48 -7.51 -0.78 -1.16
N TRP A 49 -7.81 -1.14 0.10
CA TRP A 49 -7.42 -0.34 1.26
C TRP A 49 -5.91 -0.17 1.36
N ARG A 50 -5.13 -1.24 1.18
CA ARG A 50 -3.66 -1.16 1.16
C ARG A 50 -3.14 -0.25 0.03
N ASN A 51 -3.75 -0.32 -1.14
CA ASN A 51 -3.39 0.54 -2.27
C ASN A 51 -3.68 2.02 -1.95
N VAL A 52 -4.84 2.32 -1.37
CA VAL A 52 -5.21 3.68 -0.96
C VAL A 52 -4.23 4.22 0.08
N ILE A 53 -3.90 3.45 1.11
CA ILE A 53 -2.91 3.86 2.12
C ILE A 53 -1.54 4.09 1.48
N SER A 54 -1.09 3.18 0.60
CA SER A 54 0.20 3.32 -0.07
C SER A 54 0.25 4.57 -0.93
N TYR A 55 -0.85 4.89 -1.62
CA TYR A 55 -0.98 6.09 -2.43
C TYR A 55 -0.96 7.35 -1.58
N ALA A 56 -1.74 7.39 -0.49
CA ALA A 56 -1.75 8.53 0.43
C ALA A 56 -0.37 8.81 1.05
N LYS A 57 0.36 7.76 1.46
CA LYS A 57 1.74 7.91 1.97
C LYS A 57 2.71 8.43 0.91
N TYR A 58 2.50 8.06 -0.35
CA TYR A 58 3.30 8.56 -1.46
C TYR A 58 3.01 10.06 -1.70
N GLU A 59 1.74 10.46 -1.73
CA GLU A 59 1.34 11.86 -1.90
C GLU A 59 1.84 12.74 -0.74
N GLU A 60 1.74 12.28 0.50
CA GLU A 60 2.27 12.98 1.67
C GLU A 60 3.77 13.29 1.51
N LYS A 61 4.56 12.29 1.10
CA LYS A 61 6.00 12.45 0.86
C LYS A 61 6.29 13.37 -0.32
N LEU A 62 5.49 13.29 -1.38
CA LEU A 62 5.61 14.16 -2.55
C LEU A 62 5.39 15.62 -2.17
N ILE A 63 4.27 15.93 -1.52
CA ILE A 63 3.91 17.29 -1.08
C ILE A 63 4.98 17.84 -0.14
N PHE A 64 5.44 17.05 0.83
CA PHE A 64 6.47 17.49 1.76
C PHE A 64 7.80 17.79 1.06
N ALA A 65 8.21 16.97 0.10
CA ALA A 65 9.40 17.23 -0.71
C ALA A 65 9.24 18.50 -1.56
N GLU A 66 8.09 18.70 -2.20
CA GLU A 66 7.79 19.90 -3.00
C GLU A 66 7.87 21.19 -2.16
N THR A 67 7.28 21.18 -0.96
CA THR A 67 7.37 22.30 -0.01
C THR A 67 8.83 22.60 0.34
N LEU A 68 9.63 21.60 0.68
CA LEU A 68 11.04 21.81 1.01
C LEU A 68 11.85 22.33 -0.18
N ILE A 69 11.56 21.87 -1.41
CA ILE A 69 12.23 22.34 -2.63
C ILE A 69 11.91 23.80 -2.91
N ARG A 70 10.66 24.24 -2.70
CA ARG A 70 10.21 25.62 -2.97
C ARG A 70 10.64 26.60 -1.88
N ASP A 71 10.54 26.19 -0.63
CA ASP A 71 10.64 27.11 0.51
C ASP A 71 12.04 27.13 1.14
N THR A 72 12.96 26.26 0.71
CA THR A 72 14.30 26.15 1.29
C THR A 72 15.40 26.01 0.24
N SER A 73 16.63 26.36 0.62
CA SER A 73 17.84 26.14 -0.19
C SER A 73 18.49 24.77 0.06
N PHE A 74 17.77 23.81 0.65
CA PHE A 74 18.34 22.51 0.98
C PHE A 74 18.71 21.72 -0.27
N ASN A 75 19.84 21.00 -0.18
CA ASN A 75 20.26 20.07 -1.20
C ASN A 75 19.41 18.78 -1.16
N ASP A 76 19.46 18.00 -2.24
CA ASP A 76 18.60 16.83 -2.40
C ASP A 76 18.82 15.76 -1.32
N GLN A 77 20.07 15.60 -0.86
CA GLN A 77 20.42 14.69 0.21
C GLN A 77 19.70 15.04 1.53
N LYS A 78 19.70 16.32 1.90
CA LYS A 78 19.04 16.78 3.13
C LYS A 78 17.53 16.64 3.04
N ILE A 79 16.94 16.96 1.90
CA ILE A 79 15.50 16.79 1.68
C ILE A 79 15.13 15.31 1.74
N ALA A 80 15.90 14.44 1.10
CA ALA A 80 15.68 12.98 1.11
C ALA A 80 15.69 12.42 2.54
N ALA A 81 16.65 12.86 3.36
CA ALA A 81 16.74 12.46 4.77
C ALA A 81 15.53 12.95 5.60
N LEU A 82 15.07 14.20 5.40
CA LEU A 82 13.93 14.76 6.13
C LEU A 82 12.60 14.09 5.76
N VAL A 83 12.41 13.77 4.48
CA VAL A 83 11.18 13.15 3.96
C VAL A 83 11.18 11.62 4.14
N GLY A 84 12.35 11.02 4.40
CA GLY A 84 12.50 9.57 4.51
C GLY A 84 12.31 8.86 3.17
N VAL A 85 12.98 9.36 2.14
CA VAL A 85 12.98 8.85 0.76
C VAL A 85 14.40 8.81 0.21
N GLU A 86 14.56 8.22 -0.98
CA GLU A 86 15.85 8.24 -1.69
C GLU A 86 16.09 9.59 -2.38
N GLU A 87 17.35 9.97 -2.58
CA GLU A 87 17.71 11.18 -3.32
C GLU A 87 17.17 11.18 -4.76
N CYS A 88 17.09 10.00 -5.39
CA CYS A 88 16.57 9.87 -6.75
C CYS A 88 15.12 10.35 -6.86
N PHE A 89 14.31 10.15 -5.80
CA PHE A 89 12.95 10.64 -5.72
C PHE A 89 12.94 12.17 -5.68
N VAL A 90 13.76 12.78 -4.82
CA VAL A 90 13.85 14.25 -4.70
C VAL A 90 14.27 14.89 -6.02
N ARG A 91 15.23 14.30 -6.74
CA ARG A 91 15.65 14.78 -8.08
C ARG A 91 14.50 14.77 -9.08
N GLN A 92 13.66 13.72 -9.07
CA GLN A 92 12.48 13.65 -9.94
C GLN A 92 11.44 14.71 -9.57
N VAL A 93 11.20 14.94 -8.27
CA VAL A 93 10.29 15.99 -7.81
C VAL A 93 10.80 17.37 -8.21
N ARG A 94 12.08 17.66 -7.98
CA ARG A 94 12.70 18.93 -8.34
C ARG A 94 12.61 19.21 -9.84
N ALA A 95 12.88 18.20 -10.68
CA ALA A 95 12.74 18.33 -12.13
C ALA A 95 11.29 18.64 -12.56
N LYS A 96 10.29 18.10 -11.85
CA LYS A 96 8.88 18.44 -12.10
C LYS A 96 8.54 19.85 -11.64
N VAL A 97 8.97 20.27 -10.45
CA VAL A 97 8.70 21.63 -9.94
C VAL A 97 9.29 22.68 -10.88
N SER A 98 10.54 22.51 -11.31
CA SER A 98 11.21 23.42 -12.25
C SER A 98 10.65 23.41 -13.68
N ALA A 99 9.78 22.47 -14.03
CA ALA A 99 9.12 22.43 -15.34
C ALA A 99 7.84 23.31 -15.39
N TYR A 100 7.38 23.82 -14.25
CA TYR A 100 6.18 24.64 -14.12
C TYR A 100 6.46 26.08 -13.63
N ASP A 101 7.72 26.42 -13.39
CA ASP A 101 8.20 27.79 -13.12
C ASP A 101 8.66 28.47 -14.43
#